data_AF-A0AAN7ZIW6-F1
#
_entry.id   AF-A0AAN7ZIW6-F1
#
_cell.length_a   1.000
_cell.length_b   1.000
_cell.length_c   1.000
_cell.angle_alpha   90.00
_cell.angle_beta   90.00
_cell.angle_gamma   90.00
#
_symmetry.space_group_name_H-M   'P 1'
#
loop_
_entity.id
_entity.type
_entity.pdbx_description
1 polymer ?
#
loop_
_entity_poly.entity_id
_entity_poly.type
_entity_poly.pdbx_seq_one_letter_code
_entity_poly.pdbx_strand_id
1 'polypeptide(L)'
;MIERFHRQLKAALMCHDTKNWYDTLPIVLLGIRTAWKEDLSAAAAEMVYGETIRIPGEFLNEHRKETLEPENYVAQLRRQIQALKPVPTATHGTSKSFVFQKLSQATQVFLRNDTAKKPLQRPYDGPYTILKRGKRTYTLNKDGTPYTVTAERVKPAFTEEQSHTPQQGVDEKRTRSGRRINHPVRFNV
;
A
#
# COMPACT_ATOMS: atom_id res chain seq x y z
N MET A 1 0.21 1.81 -11.04
CA MET A 1 -0.81 1.84 -12.11
C MET A 1 -1.59 0.52 -12.15
N ILE A 2 -0.90 -0.63 -12.25
CA ILE A 2 -1.53 -1.96 -12.28
C ILE A 2 -2.32 -2.27 -10.99
N GLU A 3 -1.84 -1.89 -9.81
CA GLU A 3 -2.58 -2.10 -8.56
C GLU A 3 -3.96 -1.41 -8.54
N ARG A 4 -4.04 -0.15 -9.02
CA ARG A 4 -5.31 0.58 -9.13
C ARG A 4 -6.22 -0.09 -10.16
N PHE A 5 -5.67 -0.56 -11.28
CA PHE A 5 -6.41 -1.34 -12.28
C PHE A 5 -6.95 -2.65 -11.69
N HIS A 6 -6.12 -3.42 -10.97
CA HIS A 6 -6.56 -4.64 -10.29
C HIS A 6 -7.65 -4.38 -9.25
N ARG A 7 -7.58 -3.26 -8.51
CA ARG A 7 -8.64 -2.86 -7.58
C ARG A 7 -9.95 -2.58 -8.32
N GLN A 8 -9.89 -1.86 -9.44
CA GLN A 8 -11.06 -1.58 -10.29
C GLN A 8 -11.64 -2.88 -10.90
N LEU A 9 -10.77 -3.75 -11.42
CA LEU A 9 -11.15 -5.05 -11.99
C LEU A 9 -11.84 -5.94 -10.95
N LYS A 10 -11.26 -6.07 -9.75
CA LYS A 10 -11.86 -6.83 -8.66
C LYS A 10 -13.18 -6.23 -8.20
N ALA A 11 -13.28 -4.91 -8.09
CA ALA A 11 -14.53 -4.24 -7.73
C ALA A 11 -15.64 -4.55 -8.75
N ALA A 12 -15.34 -4.42 -10.05
CA ALA A 12 -16.29 -4.75 -11.10
C ALA A 12 -16.69 -6.24 -11.08
N LEU A 13 -15.75 -7.17 -10.90
CA LEU A 13 -16.05 -8.60 -10.78
C LEU A 13 -16.90 -8.92 -9.54
N MET A 14 -16.65 -8.25 -8.40
CA MET A 14 -17.48 -8.42 -7.19
C MET A 14 -18.91 -7.95 -7.38
N CYS A 15 -19.16 -6.95 -8.24
CA CYS A 15 -20.53 -6.49 -8.54
C CYS A 15 -21.36 -7.53 -9.32
N HIS A 16 -20.72 -8.45 -10.05
CA HIS A 16 -21.43 -9.39 -10.91
C HIS A 16 -21.95 -10.65 -10.20
N ASP A 17 -21.59 -10.89 -8.92
CA ASP A 17 -22.03 -12.02 -8.06
C ASP A 17 -22.23 -13.36 -8.81
N THR A 18 -21.30 -13.71 -9.72
CA THR A 18 -21.31 -14.97 -10.47
C THR A 18 -20.34 -15.98 -9.89
N LYS A 19 -20.78 -17.25 -9.81
CA LYS A 19 -19.91 -18.37 -9.39
C LYS A 19 -18.71 -18.57 -10.35
N ASN A 20 -18.91 -18.28 -11.63
CA ASN A 20 -17.88 -18.30 -12.66
C ASN A 20 -17.50 -16.86 -13.03
N TRP A 21 -16.42 -16.34 -12.44
CA TRP A 21 -15.93 -14.98 -12.69
C TRP A 21 -15.28 -14.83 -14.08
N TYR A 22 -14.85 -15.93 -14.70
CA TYR A 22 -14.22 -15.89 -16.02
C TYR A 22 -15.22 -15.64 -17.15
N ASP A 23 -16.49 -16.00 -16.96
CA ASP A 23 -17.58 -15.76 -17.92
C ASP A 23 -17.90 -14.26 -18.04
N THR A 24 -17.76 -13.51 -16.95
CA THR A 24 -18.02 -12.06 -16.91
C THR A 24 -16.79 -11.21 -17.22
N LEU A 25 -15.60 -11.83 -17.25
CA LEU A 25 -14.33 -11.15 -17.47
C LEU A 25 -14.27 -10.36 -18.79
N PRO A 26 -14.71 -10.88 -19.96
CA PRO A 26 -14.66 -10.12 -21.22
C PRO A 26 -15.48 -8.83 -21.17
N ILE A 27 -16.64 -8.87 -20.52
CA ILE A 27 -17.57 -7.74 -20.42
C ILE A 27 -17.03 -6.68 -19.46
N VAL A 28 -16.50 -7.10 -18.32
CA VAL A 28 -15.85 -6.20 -17.37
C VAL A 28 -14.64 -5.52 -18.00
N LEU A 29 -13.82 -6.26 -18.75
CA LEU A 29 -12.67 -5.69 -19.46
C LEU A 29 -13.09 -4.72 -20.56
N LEU A 30 -14.16 -5.04 -21.30
CA LEU A 30 -14.73 -4.14 -22.30
C LEU A 30 -15.18 -2.84 -21.63
N GLY A 31 -15.98 -2.92 -20.57
CA GLY A 31 -16.46 -1.75 -19.83
C GLY A 31 -15.33 -0.89 -19.26
N ILE A 32 -14.28 -1.48 -18.70
CA ILE A 32 -13.12 -0.72 -18.19
C ILE A 32 -12.37 -0.01 -19.34
N ARG A 33 -12.33 -0.60 -20.54
CA ARG A 33 -11.63 -0.02 -21.70
C ARG A 33 -12.43 1.11 -22.36
N THR A 34 -13.75 1.00 -22.39
CA THR A 34 -14.64 1.97 -23.05
C THR A 34 -15.17 3.04 -22.09
N ALA A 35 -15.00 2.86 -20.78
CA ALA A 35 -15.37 3.86 -19.78
C ALA A 35 -14.61 5.17 -19.98
N TRP A 36 -15.38 6.26 -20.06
CA TRP A 36 -14.86 7.62 -20.06
C TRP A 36 -14.15 7.93 -18.74
N LYS A 37 -12.94 8.47 -18.82
CA LYS A 37 -12.20 8.95 -17.64
C LYS A 37 -12.08 10.46 -17.70
N GLU A 38 -12.75 11.16 -16.79
CA GLU A 38 -12.73 12.62 -16.69
C GLU A 38 -11.30 13.17 -16.54
N ASP A 39 -10.47 12.52 -15.69
CA ASP A 39 -9.06 12.89 -15.48
C ASP A 39 -8.24 12.95 -16.78
N LEU A 40 -8.58 12.11 -17.76
CA LEU A 40 -7.87 11.99 -19.05
C LEU A 40 -8.65 12.63 -20.20
N SER A 41 -9.90 13.04 -19.97
CA SER A 41 -10.85 13.47 -21.00
C SER A 41 -10.90 12.54 -22.21
N ALA A 42 -10.77 11.22 -21.97
CA ALA A 42 -10.76 10.17 -22.99
C ALA A 42 -11.05 8.79 -22.38
N ALA A 43 -11.51 7.85 -23.21
CA ALA A 43 -11.56 6.43 -22.87
C ALA A 43 -10.20 5.74 -23.11
N ALA A 44 -9.92 4.65 -22.39
CA ALA A 44 -8.65 3.91 -22.58
C ALA A 44 -8.53 3.31 -23.97
N ALA A 45 -9.65 2.85 -24.53
CA ALA A 45 -9.78 2.42 -25.91
C ALA A 45 -9.46 3.55 -26.91
N GLU A 46 -10.02 4.73 -26.72
CA GLU A 46 -9.76 5.91 -27.56
C GLU A 46 -8.28 6.28 -27.59
N MET A 47 -7.61 6.25 -26.43
CA MET A 47 -6.18 6.56 -26.35
C MET A 47 -5.29 5.52 -27.07
N VAL A 48 -5.75 4.29 -27.20
CA VAL A 48 -4.99 3.19 -27.83
C VAL A 48 -5.23 3.18 -29.34
N TYR A 49 -6.48 3.32 -29.77
CA TYR A 49 -6.88 3.21 -31.18
C TYR A 49 -6.94 4.55 -31.90
N GLY A 50 -6.90 5.68 -31.18
CA GLY A 50 -6.96 7.02 -31.74
C GLY A 50 -8.35 7.47 -32.17
N GLU A 51 -9.37 6.63 -31.99
CA GLU A 51 -10.75 6.90 -32.37
C GLU A 51 -11.75 6.41 -31.30
N THR A 52 -12.94 7.00 -31.30
CA THR A 52 -14.04 6.60 -30.41
C THR A 52 -14.56 5.23 -30.84
N ILE A 53 -14.34 4.19 -30.04
CA ILE A 53 -14.86 2.86 -30.33
C ILE A 53 -16.39 2.87 -30.19
N ARG A 54 -17.07 2.52 -31.27
CA ARG A 54 -18.50 2.21 -31.23
C ARG A 54 -18.69 0.82 -30.62
N ILE A 55 -19.16 0.78 -29.38
CA ILE A 55 -19.69 -0.44 -28.80
C ILE A 55 -21.06 -0.76 -29.45
N PRO A 56 -21.41 -2.04 -29.62
CA PRO A 56 -22.72 -2.42 -30.16
C PRO A 56 -23.86 -1.70 -29.41
N GLY A 57 -24.74 -1.00 -30.14
CA GLY A 57 -25.83 -0.21 -29.56
C GLY A 57 -26.87 -1.03 -28.77
N GLU A 58 -26.80 -2.37 -28.83
CA GLU A 58 -27.55 -3.28 -27.94
C GLU A 58 -27.25 -3.05 -26.44
N PHE A 59 -26.16 -2.35 -26.11
CA PHE A 59 -25.87 -1.89 -24.74
C PHE A 59 -26.79 -0.73 -24.28
N LEU A 60 -27.44 -0.01 -25.20
CA LEU A 60 -28.16 1.24 -24.91
C LEU A 60 -29.64 1.22 -25.33
N ASN A 61 -30.01 0.44 -26.36
CA ASN A 61 -31.38 0.36 -26.86
C ASN A 61 -31.90 -1.08 -26.84
N GLU A 62 -33.03 -1.31 -26.17
CA GLU A 62 -33.70 -2.62 -26.11
C GLU A 62 -34.41 -2.92 -27.43
N HIS A 63 -34.03 -4.00 -28.12
CA HIS A 63 -34.88 -4.64 -29.12
C HIS A 63 -35.26 -6.04 -28.63
N ARG A 64 -36.57 -6.23 -28.42
CA ARG A 64 -37.19 -7.49 -28.00
C ARG A 64 -37.32 -8.41 -29.20
N LYS A 65 -36.74 -9.61 -29.13
CA LYS A 65 -37.23 -10.84 -29.77
C LYS A 65 -36.66 -12.06 -29.04
N GLU A 66 -37.56 -13.00 -28.78
CA GLU A 66 -37.43 -14.25 -28.00
C GLU A 66 -37.03 -15.42 -28.93
N THR A 67 -36.60 -16.58 -28.38
CA THR A 67 -35.92 -17.64 -29.19
C THR A 67 -34.90 -18.57 -28.47
N LEU A 68 -35.07 -18.96 -27.19
CA LEU A 68 -34.10 -19.75 -26.40
C LEU A 68 -33.32 -20.87 -27.14
N GLU A 69 -32.14 -20.53 -27.68
CA GLU A 69 -31.01 -21.37 -28.16
C GLU A 69 -29.80 -20.43 -28.39
N PRO A 70 -28.59 -20.67 -27.84
CA PRO A 70 -27.64 -19.62 -27.36
C PRO A 70 -28.19 -18.38 -26.61
N GLU A 71 -29.45 -18.08 -26.81
CA GLU A 71 -30.24 -17.04 -26.19
C GLU A 71 -30.44 -17.24 -24.69
N ASN A 72 -30.29 -18.45 -24.15
CA ASN A 72 -30.41 -18.67 -22.70
C ASN A 72 -29.26 -18.01 -21.92
N TYR A 73 -28.02 -18.11 -22.42
CA TYR A 73 -26.86 -17.46 -21.81
C TYR A 73 -26.90 -15.94 -21.99
N VAL A 74 -27.27 -15.49 -23.18
CA VAL A 74 -27.44 -14.06 -23.49
C VAL A 74 -28.59 -13.46 -22.67
N ALA A 75 -29.70 -14.18 -22.46
CA ALA A 75 -30.81 -13.73 -21.63
C ALA A 75 -30.45 -13.66 -20.13
N GLN A 76 -29.69 -14.65 -19.66
CA GLN A 76 -29.17 -14.64 -18.30
C GLN A 76 -28.22 -13.45 -18.08
N LEU A 77 -27.33 -13.21 -19.04
CA LEU A 77 -26.40 -12.09 -19.01
C LEU A 77 -27.15 -10.74 -19.06
N ARG A 78 -28.16 -10.61 -19.92
CA ARG A 78 -29.02 -9.41 -20.01
C ARG A 78 -29.73 -9.11 -18.69
N ARG A 79 -30.27 -10.11 -17.98
CA ARG A 79 -30.86 -9.91 -16.65
C ARG A 79 -29.85 -9.41 -15.62
N GLN A 80 -28.64 -9.96 -15.63
CA GLN A 80 -27.58 -9.54 -14.71
C GLN A 80 -27.14 -8.10 -14.97
N ILE A 81 -27.08 -7.70 -16.24
CA ILE A 81 -26.73 -6.34 -16.65
C ILE A 81 -27.82 -5.33 -16.26
N GLN A 82 -29.10 -5.65 -16.42
CA GLN A 82 -30.22 -4.77 -16.03
C GLN A 82 -30.32 -4.50 -14.52
N ALA A 83 -29.81 -5.40 -13.69
CA ALA A 83 -29.85 -5.25 -12.23
C ALA A 83 -28.80 -4.26 -11.67
N LEU A 84 -27.78 -3.91 -12.45
CA LEU A 84 -26.64 -3.10 -11.99
C LEU A 84 -26.85 -1.61 -12.30
N LYS A 85 -27.29 -0.82 -11.31
CA LYS A 85 -27.24 0.65 -11.37
C LYS A 85 -25.96 1.17 -10.70
N PRO A 86 -25.14 1.99 -11.38
CA PRO A 86 -23.93 2.55 -10.78
C PRO A 86 -24.28 3.61 -9.72
N VAL A 87 -23.67 3.48 -8.54
CA VAL A 87 -23.74 4.47 -7.46
C VAL A 87 -22.52 5.41 -7.56
N PRO A 88 -22.69 6.74 -7.45
CA PRO A 88 -21.60 7.69 -7.53
C PRO A 88 -20.55 7.42 -6.45
N THR A 89 -19.29 7.35 -6.87
CA THR A 89 -18.16 7.00 -6.02
C THR A 89 -17.71 8.22 -5.22
N ALA A 90 -17.73 8.13 -3.89
CA ALA A 90 -17.11 9.13 -3.02
C ALA A 90 -15.58 9.01 -3.11
N THR A 91 -14.92 10.10 -3.51
CA THR A 91 -13.47 10.21 -3.59
C THR A 91 -12.86 10.44 -2.21
N HIS A 92 -12.26 9.41 -1.64
CA HIS A 92 -11.50 9.54 -0.40
C HIS A 92 -10.03 9.93 -0.66
N GLY A 93 -9.72 11.20 -0.41
CA GLY A 93 -8.48 11.68 0.21
C GLY A 93 -7.16 11.59 -0.58
N THR A 94 -6.63 12.76 -0.94
CA THR A 94 -5.22 12.95 -1.29
C THR A 94 -4.33 12.75 -0.04
N SER A 95 -3.77 11.56 0.14
CA SER A 95 -2.88 11.28 1.28
C SER A 95 -1.53 12.00 1.10
N LYS A 96 -1.18 12.88 2.05
CA LYS A 96 0.17 13.45 2.15
C LYS A 96 1.11 12.37 2.66
N SER A 97 2.17 12.04 1.90
CA SER A 97 3.18 11.07 2.36
C SER A 97 3.93 11.63 3.56
N PHE A 98 3.80 10.98 4.71
CA PHE A 98 4.52 11.32 5.94
C PHE A 98 5.98 10.85 5.85
N VAL A 99 6.93 11.76 6.06
CA VAL A 99 8.37 11.48 6.10
C VAL A 99 8.93 11.98 7.43
N PHE A 100 9.68 11.13 8.13
CA PHE A 100 10.32 11.52 9.39
C PHE A 100 11.42 12.56 9.13
N GLN A 101 11.33 13.73 9.75
CA GLN A 101 12.28 14.84 9.55
C GLN A 101 13.74 14.43 9.87
N LYS A 102 13.94 13.63 10.92
CA LYS A 102 15.27 13.18 11.37
C LYS A 102 15.86 12.02 10.55
N LEU A 103 15.16 11.57 9.50
CA LEU A 103 15.64 10.46 8.65
C LEU A 103 16.85 10.86 7.79
N SER A 104 17.03 12.15 7.51
CA SER A 104 18.22 12.67 6.80
C SER A 104 19.50 12.52 7.61
N GLN A 105 19.42 12.67 8.94
CA GLN A 105 20.55 12.61 9.87
C GLN A 105 20.78 11.22 10.47
N ALA A 106 19.78 10.33 10.41
CA ALA A 106 19.88 9.00 11.01
C ALA A 106 20.94 8.12 10.31
N THR A 107 21.80 7.48 11.10
CA THR A 107 22.79 6.49 10.64
C THR A 107 22.18 5.10 10.45
N GLN A 108 21.24 4.75 11.33
CA GLN A 108 20.54 3.48 11.34
C GLN A 108 19.03 3.71 11.27
N VAL A 109 18.29 2.76 10.69
CA VAL A 109 16.83 2.82 10.56
C VAL A 109 16.17 1.49 10.85
N PHE A 110 14.97 1.54 11.41
CA PHE A 110 14.06 0.41 11.54
C PHE A 110 13.26 0.23 10.25
N LEU A 111 13.22 -0.99 9.72
CA LEU A 111 12.48 -1.33 8.50
C LEU A 111 11.13 -1.97 8.84
N ARG A 112 10.03 -1.44 8.30
CA ARG A 112 8.68 -1.95 8.51
C ARG A 112 8.43 -3.24 7.71
N ASN A 113 7.95 -4.28 8.39
CA ASN A 113 7.46 -5.49 7.75
C ASN A 113 5.96 -5.34 7.45
N ASP A 114 5.62 -5.32 6.15
CA ASP A 114 4.25 -5.14 5.64
C ASP A 114 3.55 -6.48 5.36
N THR A 115 4.21 -7.61 5.64
CA THR A 115 3.61 -8.95 5.50
C THR A 115 2.55 -9.19 6.59
N ALA A 116 1.61 -10.10 6.33
CA ALA A 116 0.65 -10.56 7.34
C ALA A 116 1.37 -11.00 8.63
N LYS A 117 0.94 -10.45 9.77
CA LYS A 117 1.65 -10.59 11.05
C LYS A 117 1.02 -11.67 11.90
N LYS A 118 1.87 -12.44 12.59
CA LYS A 118 1.42 -13.28 13.70
C LYS A 118 1.11 -12.40 14.92
N PRO A 119 0.24 -12.85 15.84
CA PRO A 119 0.04 -12.17 17.12
C PRO A 119 1.39 -11.90 17.82
N LEU A 120 1.56 -10.69 18.36
CA LEU A 120 2.76 -10.23 19.07
C LEU A 120 4.07 -10.16 18.25
N GLN A 121 4.01 -10.27 16.92
CA GLN A 121 5.19 -10.08 16.08
C GLN A 121 5.58 -8.59 15.99
N ARG A 122 6.87 -8.29 16.19
CA ARG A 122 7.39 -6.92 16.07
C ARG A 122 7.16 -6.38 14.65
N PRO A 123 6.61 -5.17 14.50
CA PRO A 123 6.25 -4.64 13.18
C PRO A 123 7.44 -4.05 12.40
N TYR A 124 8.58 -3.84 13.07
CA TYR A 124 9.81 -3.36 12.49
C TYR A 124 10.96 -4.30 12.82
N ASP A 125 11.84 -4.50 11.85
CA ASP A 125 13.04 -5.30 11.97
C ASP A 125 14.28 -4.40 12.03
N GLY A 126 15.20 -4.78 12.92
CA GLY A 126 16.58 -4.28 13.06
C GLY A 126 16.76 -2.77 13.24
N PRO A 127 17.92 -2.32 13.70
CA PRO A 127 18.50 -1.10 13.17
C PRO A 127 19.43 -1.48 12.01
N TYR A 128 19.03 -1.15 10.78
CA TYR A 128 19.86 -1.35 9.59
C TYR A 128 20.62 -0.07 9.24
N THR A 129 21.91 -0.21 8.91
CA THR A 129 22.73 0.93 8.50
C THR A 129 22.33 1.42 7.11
N ILE A 130 22.20 2.74 6.95
CA ILE A 130 21.92 3.35 5.64
C ILE A 130 23.21 3.41 4.82
N LEU A 131 23.21 2.79 3.64
CA LEU A 131 24.30 2.85 2.66
C LEU A 131 24.15 4.05 1.71
N LYS A 132 22.92 4.30 1.22
CA LYS A 132 22.63 5.40 0.29
C LYS A 132 21.30 6.05 0.62
N ARG A 133 21.27 7.38 0.56
CA ARG A 133 20.06 8.21 0.75
C ARG A 133 19.60 8.76 -0.60
N GLY A 134 18.34 8.55 -0.94
CA GLY A 134 17.66 9.16 -2.09
C GLY A 134 16.49 10.02 -1.66
N LYS A 135 15.82 10.68 -2.62
CA LYS A 135 14.68 11.57 -2.34
C LYS A 135 13.46 10.83 -1.74
N ARG A 136 13.21 9.61 -2.21
CA ARG A 136 12.04 8.79 -1.81
C ARG A 136 12.42 7.35 -1.44
N THR A 137 13.68 6.97 -1.62
CA THR A 137 14.20 5.63 -1.37
C THR A 137 15.51 5.68 -0.57
N TYR A 138 15.76 4.64 0.20
CA TYR A 138 16.96 4.43 1.00
C TYR A 138 17.50 3.04 0.70
N THR A 139 18.82 2.90 0.55
CA THR A 139 19.48 1.60 0.45
C THR A 139 20.09 1.27 1.80
N LEU A 140 19.67 0.16 2.39
CA LEU A 140 20.08 -0.33 3.70
C LEU A 140 21.06 -1.48 3.53
N ASN A 141 21.97 -1.67 4.49
CA ASN A 141 22.71 -2.90 4.63
C ASN A 141 21.87 -3.91 5.42
N LYS A 142 21.22 -4.84 4.73
CA LYS A 142 20.47 -5.92 5.35
C LYS A 142 21.30 -7.19 5.27
N ASP A 143 21.84 -7.62 6.40
CA ASP A 143 22.60 -8.86 6.54
C ASP A 143 23.76 -8.99 5.51
N GLY A 144 24.46 -7.88 5.24
CA GLY A 144 25.57 -7.82 4.28
C GLY A 144 25.14 -7.52 2.84
N THR A 145 23.84 -7.50 2.55
CA THR A 145 23.30 -7.24 1.21
C THR A 145 22.66 -5.85 1.11
N PRO A 146 22.90 -5.09 0.02
CA PRO A 146 22.24 -3.82 -0.20
C PRO A 146 20.76 -4.02 -0.53
N TYR A 147 19.87 -3.51 0.33
CA TYR A 147 18.42 -3.62 0.20
C TYR A 147 17.76 -2.24 0.05
N THR A 148 17.09 -2.00 -1.08
CA THR A 148 16.47 -0.70 -1.38
C THR A 148 15.00 -0.66 -0.98
N VAL A 149 14.63 0.36 -0.21
CA VAL A 149 13.29 0.54 0.37
C VAL A 149 12.79 1.97 0.17
N THR A 150 11.48 2.16 0.25
CA THR A 150 10.85 3.49 0.22
C THR A 150 10.94 4.17 1.59
N ALA A 151 10.97 5.50 1.59
CA ALA A 151 11.02 6.33 2.80
C ALA A 151 9.85 6.05 3.77
N GLU A 152 8.69 5.64 3.24
CA GLU A 152 7.47 5.33 4.01
C GLU A 152 7.60 4.04 4.84
N ARG A 153 8.55 3.17 4.50
CA ARG A 153 8.80 1.89 5.20
C ARG A 153 9.93 1.98 6.23
N VAL A 154 10.54 3.15 6.41
CA VAL A 154 11.67 3.32 7.32
C VAL A 154 11.36 4.33 8.42
N LYS A 155 11.85 4.05 9.62
CA LYS A 155 11.81 4.94 10.78
C LYS A 155 13.23 5.12 11.30
N PRO A 156 13.68 6.35 11.65
CA PRO A 156 15.02 6.53 12.22
C PRO A 156 15.18 5.70 13.50
N ALA A 157 16.32 5.02 13.62
CA ALA A 157 16.76 4.41 14.86
C ALA A 157 17.63 5.42 15.61
N PHE A 158 17.24 5.75 16.83
CA PHE A 158 18.06 6.56 17.72
C PHE A 158 18.88 5.60 18.56
N THR A 159 20.17 5.55 18.31
CA THR A 159 21.13 4.89 19.19
C THR A 159 21.71 5.97 20.08
N GLU A 160 21.71 5.76 21.40
CA GLU A 160 22.43 6.65 22.31
C GLU A 160 23.91 6.56 21.94
N GLU A 161 24.49 7.68 21.52
CA GLU A 161 25.94 7.81 21.50
C GLU A 161 26.39 7.69 22.96
N GLN A 162 26.99 6.54 23.31
CA GLN A 162 27.72 6.44 24.57
C GLN A 162 28.91 7.38 24.46
N SER A 163 28.72 8.62 24.89
CA SER A 163 29.83 9.47 25.30
C SER A 163 30.50 8.75 26.48
N HIS A 164 31.48 7.90 26.19
CA HIS A 164 32.44 7.44 27.18
C HIS A 164 33.26 8.66 27.61
N THR A 165 32.69 9.49 28.48
CA THR A 165 33.50 10.27 29.42
C THR A 165 34.29 9.24 30.22
N PRO A 166 35.63 9.26 30.21
CA PRO A 166 36.40 8.35 31.05
C PRO A 166 35.95 8.56 32.50
N GLN A 167 35.33 7.53 33.08
CA GLN A 167 34.93 7.55 34.49
C GLN A 167 36.21 7.65 35.33
N GLN A 168 36.53 8.86 35.79
CA GLN A 168 37.46 9.05 36.90
C GLN A 168 36.88 8.28 38.10
N GLY A 169 37.73 7.45 38.72
CA GLY A 169 37.35 6.47 39.73
C GLY A 169 36.49 7.08 40.84
N VAL A 170 35.28 6.57 40.98
CA VAL A 170 34.45 6.87 42.15
C VAL A 170 34.98 6.02 43.30
N ASP A 171 35.59 6.67 44.29
CA ASP A 171 36.00 6.04 45.55
C ASP A 171 34.81 5.28 46.16
N GLU A 172 34.91 3.96 46.17
CA GLU A 172 33.89 3.06 46.68
C GLU A 172 33.86 3.12 48.21
N LYS A 173 33.07 4.03 48.77
CA LYS A 173 32.89 4.12 50.23
C LYS A 173 32.10 2.91 50.74
N ARG A 174 32.78 2.05 51.52
CA ARG A 174 32.21 0.91 52.24
C ARG A 174 31.99 1.24 53.72
N THR A 175 30.92 0.70 54.31
CA THR A 175 30.75 0.71 55.77
C THR A 175 31.79 -0.21 56.44
N ARG A 176 31.99 -0.05 57.75
CA ARG A 176 32.86 -0.92 58.57
C ARG A 176 32.46 -2.40 58.55
N SER A 177 31.22 -2.72 58.14
CA SER A 177 30.68 -4.06 57.93
C SER A 177 30.73 -4.55 56.47
N GLY A 178 31.42 -3.83 55.58
CA GLY A 178 31.63 -4.22 54.17
C GLY A 178 30.47 -3.90 53.21
N ARG A 179 29.44 -3.15 53.65
CA ARG A 179 28.30 -2.81 52.79
C ARG A 179 28.63 -1.61 51.89
N ARG A 180 28.40 -1.73 50.59
CA ARG A 180 28.59 -0.65 49.60
C ARG A 180 27.51 0.42 49.80
N ILE A 181 27.91 1.69 49.86
CA ILE A 181 26.99 2.83 50.00
C ILE A 181 26.81 3.48 48.63
N ASN A 182 25.60 3.44 48.08
CA ASN A 182 25.24 4.19 46.87
C ASN A 182 24.45 5.44 47.29
N HIS A 183 24.95 6.62 46.95
CA HIS A 183 24.18 7.85 47.13
C HIS A 183 23.17 8.03 45.99
N PRO A 184 21.94 8.49 46.27
CA PRO A 184 20.95 8.74 45.23
C PRO A 184 21.37 9.94 44.38
N VAL A 185 21.35 9.75 43.06
CA VAL A 185 21.61 10.81 42.07
C VAL A 185 20.42 11.76 42.07
N ARG A 186 20.63 13.03 42.44
CA ARG A 186 19.62 14.08 42.33
C ARG A 186 19.69 14.68 40.92
N PHE A 187 18.60 14.58 40.17
CA PHE A 187 18.43 15.31 38.92
C PHE A 187 17.95 16.73 39.27
N ASN A 188 18.69 17.75 38.85
CA ASN A 188 18.20 19.13 38.85
C ASN A 188 17.33 19.31 37.59
N VAL A 189 16.10 19.77 37.81
CA VAL A 189 15.14 20.17 36.77
C VAL A 189 15.48 21.56 36.26
#